data_AF-A0A949AZZ6-F1
#
_entry.id   AF-A0A949AZZ6-F1
#
_cell.length_a   1.000
_cell.length_b   1.000
_cell.length_c   1.000
_cell.angle_alpha   90.00
_cell.angle_beta   90.00
_cell.angle_gamma   90.00
#
_symmetry.space_group_name_H-M   'P 1'
#
loop_
_entity.id
_entity.type
_entity.pdbx_description
1 polymer ?
#
loop_
_entity_poly.entity_id
_entity_poly.type
_entity_poly.pdbx_seq_one_letter_code
_entity_poly.pdbx_strand_id
1 'polypeptide(L)'
;MNEILEKKHSILVTEFDRYMIEHPDFASRIPRNAQIVLQVEGDDEYNQWSRRLAERQRETDQVVAYVKVKGLKPAKSRLIEPVLSKAAEEIGERLAI
;
A
#
# COMPACT_ATOMS: atom_id res chain seq x y z
N MET A 1 17.06 4.64 5.93
CA MET A 1 15.92 4.98 6.82
C MET A 1 14.62 5.10 6.05
N ASN A 2 14.54 5.96 5.02
CA ASN A 2 13.31 6.11 4.21
C ASN A 2 12.80 4.79 3.60
N GLU A 3 13.69 3.95 3.06
CA GLU A 3 13.30 2.70 2.41
C GLU A 3 12.53 1.73 3.35
N ILE A 4 12.86 1.70 4.65
CA ILE A 4 12.14 0.88 5.64
C ILE A 4 10.73 1.44 5.87
N LEU A 5 10.61 2.77 6.03
CA LEU A 5 9.34 3.45 6.24
C LEU A 5 8.44 3.38 4.99
N GLU A 6 9.03 3.51 3.80
CA GLU A 6 8.36 3.37 2.51
C GLU A 6 7.84 1.94 2.30
N LYS A 7 8.67 0.93 2.57
CA LYS A 7 8.25 -0.48 2.52
C LYS A 7 7.12 -0.76 3.50
N LYS A 8 7.23 -0.26 4.74
CA LYS A 8 6.16 -0.36 5.74
C LYS A 8 4.89 0.34 5.27
N HIS A 9 5.00 1.52 4.67
CA HIS A 9 3.87 2.27 4.13
C HIS A 9 3.17 1.52 3.00
N SER A 10 3.94 0.96 2.06
CA SER A 10 3.40 0.15 0.95
C SER A 10 2.62 -1.07 1.46
N ILE A 11 3.11 -1.76 2.50
CA ILE A 11 2.38 -2.88 3.11
C ILE A 11 1.09 -2.39 3.78
N LEU A 12 1.15 -1.30 4.55
CA LEU A 12 -0.01 -0.73 5.24
C LEU A 12 -1.10 -0.29 4.26
N VAL A 13 -0.73 0.38 3.16
CA VAL A 13 -1.65 0.78 2.09
C VAL A 13 -2.28 -0.44 1.43
N THR A 14 -1.48 -1.44 1.06
CA THR A 14 -1.99 -2.67 0.44
C THR A 14 -3.01 -3.39 1.32
N GLU A 15 -2.74 -3.47 2.63
CA GLU A 15 -3.67 -4.10 3.57
C GLU A 15 -4.89 -3.22 3.85
N PHE A 16 -4.75 -1.89 3.83
CA PHE A 16 -5.87 -0.97 3.98
C PHE A 16 -6.81 -1.00 2.76
N ASP A 17 -6.28 -1.06 1.54
CA ASP A 17 -7.07 -1.23 0.32
C ASP A 17 -7.93 -2.49 0.38
N ARG A 18 -7.33 -3.61 0.83
CA ARG A 18 -8.06 -4.86 1.07
C ARG A 18 -9.14 -4.71 2.14
N TYR A 19 -8.80 -4.07 3.26
CA TYR A 19 -9.76 -3.82 4.35
C TYR A 19 -10.98 -3.02 3.86
N MET A 20 -10.77 -2.00 3.04
CA MET A 20 -11.86 -1.20 2.46
C MET A 20 -12.79 -2.03 1.56
N ILE A 21 -12.23 -2.95 0.77
CA ILE A 21 -13.02 -3.86 -0.09
C ILE A 21 -13.86 -4.81 0.77
N GLU A 22 -13.28 -5.37 1.83
CA GLU A 22 -13.94 -6.31 2.74
C GLU A 22 -14.96 -5.63 3.67
N HIS A 23 -14.86 -4.31 3.85
CA HIS A 23 -15.70 -3.52 4.76
C HIS A 23 -16.26 -2.26 4.08
N PRO A 24 -17.23 -2.41 3.16
CA PRO A 24 -17.79 -1.29 2.42
C PRO A 24 -18.44 -0.21 3.32
N ASP A 25 -19.04 -0.60 4.44
CA ASP A 25 -19.62 0.34 5.43
C ASP A 25 -18.56 1.23 6.11
N PHE A 26 -17.34 0.73 6.23
CA PHE A 26 -16.22 1.54 6.70
C PHE A 26 -15.77 2.49 5.59
N ALA A 27 -15.59 1.97 4.37
CA ALA A 27 -15.15 2.75 3.22
C ALA A 27 -16.12 3.90 2.88
N SER A 28 -17.43 3.68 3.03
CA SER A 28 -18.47 4.70 2.75
C SER A 28 -18.41 5.90 3.69
N ARG A 29 -17.69 5.80 4.81
CA ARG A 29 -17.49 6.91 5.77
C ARG A 29 -16.32 7.82 5.39
N ILE A 30 -15.47 7.40 4.45
CA ILE A 30 -14.32 8.19 4.01
C ILE A 30 -14.81 9.27 3.04
N PRO A 31 -14.49 10.56 3.27
CA PRO A 31 -14.89 11.61 2.35
C PRO A 31 -14.33 11.36 0.94
N ARG A 32 -15.12 11.71 -0.09
CA ARG A 32 -14.66 11.62 -1.47
C ARG A 32 -13.43 12.51 -1.67
N ASN A 33 -12.48 12.03 -2.46
CA ASN A 33 -11.20 12.68 -2.72
C ASN A 33 -10.37 13.00 -1.46
N ALA A 34 -10.57 12.30 -0.33
CA ALA A 34 -9.76 12.55 0.85
C ALA A 34 -8.32 12.05 0.67
N GLN A 35 -7.34 12.85 1.11
CA GLN A 35 -6.00 12.38 1.39
C GLN A 35 -6.04 11.52 2.66
N ILE A 36 -5.96 10.21 2.50
CA ILE A 36 -5.90 9.28 3.63
C ILE A 36 -4.48 9.31 4.21
N VAL A 37 -4.39 9.37 5.54
CA VAL A 37 -3.13 9.30 6.29
C VAL A 37 -3.23 8.19 7.31
N LEU A 38 -2.54 7.08 7.02
CA LEU A 38 -2.45 5.93 7.92
C LEU A 38 -1.53 6.26 9.09
N GLN A 39 -2.00 5.97 10.30
CA GLN A 39 -1.25 6.15 11.54
C GLN A 39 -1.27 4.85 12.33
N VAL A 40 -0.12 4.41 12.84
CA VAL A 40 0.03 3.18 13.61
C VAL A 40 0.19 3.51 15.08
N GLU A 41 -0.58 2.86 15.94
CA GLU A 41 -0.47 3.03 17.39
C GLU A 41 0.95 2.68 17.89
N GLY A 42 1.55 3.60 18.66
CA GLY A 42 2.88 3.43 19.23
C GLY A 42 4.06 3.63 18.28
N ASP A 43 3.83 4.01 17.01
CA ASP A 43 4.89 4.24 16.04
C ASP A 43 5.03 5.71 15.64
N ASP A 44 5.63 6.50 16.52
CA ASP A 44 5.75 7.96 16.32
C ASP A 44 6.65 8.32 15.13
N GLU A 45 7.66 7.52 14.83
CA GLU A 45 8.57 7.76 13.70
C GLU A 45 7.83 7.63 12.38
N TYR A 46 7.13 6.51 12.16
CA TYR A 46 6.30 6.30 10.98
C TYR A 46 5.19 7.34 10.89
N ASN A 47 4.53 7.65 12.00
CA ASN A 47 3.42 8.59 12.05
C ASN A 47 3.84 10.01 11.64
N GLN A 48 5.00 10.46 12.10
CA GLN A 48 5.56 11.75 11.68
C GLN A 48 5.96 11.75 10.21
N TRP A 49 6.62 10.68 9.76
CA TRP A 49 7.04 10.57 8.37
C TRP A 49 5.86 10.52 7.39
N SER A 50 4.82 9.75 7.70
CA SER A 50 3.63 9.59 6.84
C SER A 50 2.79 10.86 6.75
N ARG A 51 2.69 11.64 7.83
CA ARG A 51 2.06 12.98 7.79
C ARG A 51 2.80 13.91 6.83
N ARG A 52 4.12 13.99 6.93
CA ARG A 52 4.94 14.79 6.01
C ARG A 52 4.84 14.31 4.55
N LEU A 53 4.73 13.00 4.34
CA LEU A 53 4.51 12.45 3.00
C LEU A 53 3.16 12.90 2.45
N ALA A 54 2.09 12.75 3.22
CA ALA A 54 0.75 13.17 2.83
C ALA A 54 0.67 14.67 2.56
N GLU A 55 1.27 15.52 3.40
CA GLU A 55 1.30 16.97 3.19
C GLU A 55 1.95 17.37 1.86
N ARG A 56 3.00 16.66 1.43
CA ARG A 56 3.65 16.90 0.13
C ARG A 56 2.84 16.43 -1.06
N GLN A 57 1.98 15.43 -0.88
CA GLN A 57 1.17 14.82 -1.93
C GLN A 57 -0.23 15.44 -2.04
N ARG A 58 -0.69 16.09 -0.96
CA ARG A 58 -2.02 16.63 -0.82
C ARG A 58 -2.29 17.71 -1.88
N GLU A 59 -3.43 17.59 -2.55
CA GLU A 59 -3.94 18.63 -3.45
C GLU A 59 -4.49 19.83 -2.66
N THR A 60 -4.56 21.00 -3.31
CA THR A 60 -5.19 22.18 -2.72
C THR A 60 -6.61 21.85 -2.27
N ASP A 61 -6.97 22.25 -1.04
CA ASP A 61 -8.27 22.03 -0.40
C ASP A 61 -8.70 20.56 -0.20
N GLN A 62 -7.83 19.59 -0.49
CA GLN A 62 -8.15 18.18 -0.30
C GLN A 62 -8.38 17.87 1.18
N VAL A 63 -9.48 17.21 1.54
CA VAL A 63 -9.76 16.84 2.94
C VAL A 63 -8.75 15.81 3.41
N VAL A 64 -8.18 15.98 4.60
CA VAL A 64 -7.28 14.99 5.21
C VAL A 64 -8.08 14.06 6.12
N ALA A 65 -8.04 12.77 5.84
CA ALA A 65 -8.69 11.74 6.65
C ALA A 65 -7.64 10.89 7.39
N TYR A 66 -7.57 11.04 8.70
CA TYR A 66 -6.69 10.22 9.53
C TYR A 66 -7.33 8.87 9.84
N VAL A 67 -6.61 7.80 9.56
CA VAL A 67 -7.02 6.44 9.89
C VAL A 67 -5.99 5.84 10.83
N LYS A 68 -6.39 5.63 12.09
CA LYS A 68 -5.55 5.01 13.10
C LYS A 68 -5.75 3.50 13.10
N VAL A 69 -4.66 2.75 12.99
CA VAL A 69 -4.63 1.29 13.11
C VAL A 69 -3.78 0.88 14.32
N LYS A 70 -4.15 -0.22 14.96
CA LYS A 70 -3.36 -0.77 16.07
C LYS A 70 -2.05 -1.43 15.60
N GLY A 71 -2.01 -1.84 14.34
CA GLY A 71 -0.92 -2.61 13.75
C GLY A 71 -1.47 -3.56 12.69
N LEU A 72 -0.58 -4.40 12.15
CA LEU A 72 -0.93 -5.44 11.20
C LEU A 72 -1.03 -6.79 11.91
N LYS A 73 -1.98 -7.63 11.48
CA LYS A 73 -1.92 -9.06 11.82
C LYS A 73 -0.67 -9.68 11.16
N PRO A 74 -0.15 -10.80 11.69
CA PRO A 74 0.95 -11.53 11.05
C PRO A 74 0.65 -11.79 9.57
N ALA A 75 1.62 -11.47 8.71
CA ALA A 75 1.45 -11.61 7.27
C ALA A 75 1.28 -13.10 6.89
N LYS A 76 0.30 -13.38 6.04
CA LYS A 76 0.07 -14.71 5.47
C LYS A 76 -0.19 -14.58 3.97
N SER A 77 0.54 -15.35 3.17
CA SER A 77 0.32 -15.39 1.73
C SER A 77 -1.08 -15.91 1.41
N ARG A 78 -1.73 -15.32 0.40
CA ARG A 78 -3.00 -15.78 -0.18
C ARG A 78 -2.81 -16.49 -1.53
N LEU A 79 -1.56 -16.61 -1.98
CA LEU A 79 -1.25 -17.33 -3.22
C LEU A 79 -1.58 -18.81 -3.07
N ILE A 80 -2.21 -19.38 -4.09
CA ILE A 80 -2.48 -20.80 -4.20
C ILE A 80 -1.55 -21.32 -5.30
N GLU A 81 -0.69 -22.28 -4.94
CA GLU A 81 0.20 -23.00 -5.87
C GLU A 81 0.91 -22.10 -6.90
N PRO A 82 1.71 -21.10 -6.47
CA PRO A 82 2.37 -20.21 -7.40
C PRO A 82 3.36 -20.98 -8.27
N VAL A 83 3.27 -20.81 -9.59
CA VAL A 83 4.20 -21.40 -10.56
C VAL A 83 5.21 -20.35 -11.01
N LEU A 84 6.49 -20.67 -10.94
CA LEU A 84 7.58 -19.84 -11.45
C LEU A 84 7.98 -20.31 -12.86
N SER A 85 7.93 -19.42 -13.85
CA SER A 85 8.43 -19.68 -15.21
C SER A 85 9.47 -18.63 -15.61
N LYS A 86 10.52 -19.05 -16.31
CA LYS A 86 11.45 -18.14 -17.01
C LYS A 86 10.87 -17.83 -18.39
N ALA A 87 10.92 -16.57 -18.83
CA ALA A 87 10.72 -16.28 -20.25
C ALA A 87 11.88 -16.92 -21.03
N ALA A 88 11.57 -17.70 -22.07
CA ALA A 88 12.60 -18.13 -23.02
C ALA A 88 13.13 -16.89 -23.74
N GLU A 89 14.45 -16.74 -23.86
CA GLU A 89 15.04 -15.77 -24.79
C GLU A 89 14.65 -16.17 -26.22
N GLU A 90 13.55 -15.62 -26.74
CA GLU A 90 13.24 -15.70 -28.17
C GLU A 90 14.14 -14.75 -28.96
N ILE A 91 15.41 -15.11 -29.18
CA ILE A 91 16.18 -14.56 -30.29
C ILE A 91 17.17 -15.61 -30.82
N GLY A 92 16.91 -16.12 -32.03
CA GLY A 92 18.00 -16.56 -32.91
C GLY A 92 17.96 -17.99 -33.46
N GLU A 93 16.86 -18.47 -34.02
CA GLU A 93 16.93 -19.57 -35.00
C GLU A 93 15.73 -19.51 -35.98
N ARG A 94 15.68 -18.44 -36.77
CA ARG A 94 14.82 -18.36 -37.97
C ARG A 94 15.59 -18.00 -39.25
N LEU A 95 16.92 -18.18 -39.26
CA LEU A 95 17.73 -18.00 -40.46
C LEU A 95 18.83 -19.07 -40.57
N ALA A 96 18.44 -20.25 -41.04
CA ALA A 96 19.21 -21.34 -41.66
C ALA A 96 18.32 -22.59 -41.52
N ILE A 97 17.76 -23.25 -42.54
CA ILE A 97 18.00 -23.40 -43.98
C ILE A 97 16.62 -23.64 -44.62
#